data_AF-A0A835H351-F1
#
_entry.id   AF-A0A835H351-F1
#
_cell.length_a   1.000
_cell.length_b   1.000
_cell.length_c   1.000
_cell.angle_alpha   90.00
_cell.angle_beta   90.00
_cell.angle_gamma   90.00
#
_symmetry.space_group_name_H-M   'P 1'
#
loop_
_entity.id
_entity.type
_entity.pdbx_description
1 polymer ?
#
loop_
_entity_poly.entity_id
_entity_poly.type
_entity_poly.pdbx_seq_one_letter_code
_entity_poly.pdbx_strand_id
1 'polypeptide(L)'
;MTVVEAGCADLFSHLFDGFVDASRGSPGGGLKRKIECVDDGPKIGVQKKIEEDFVLGREIGRGGYGSVRLCTSKVNGVEFACKTLRNVDKRVRREIEIMQYLSGHPGIVTLNAVYEDADCLHLVMELCSGGDLFEKVVKKGWCSESKSALILKELISVIKHCHENGVVHRDIKPENILLTASGKLKLADFGLATWWIPTGNHLSGLVGSRSYVAPEVLLGEYSEKVDIWSAGVLLHYLLVGALPFEASSMEELREAHKKKKLNLNSGMWVTISRPAFGISLGECSLGMSHQG
;
A
#
# COMPACT_ATOMS: atom_id res chain seq x y z
N MET A 1 -30.78 -9.15 -7.80
CA MET A 1 -29.38 -8.81 -8.13
C MET A 1 -29.41 -7.47 -8.84
N THR A 2 -29.31 -6.39 -8.08
CA THR A 2 -29.79 -5.06 -8.49
C THR A 2 -28.59 -4.16 -8.78
N VAL A 3 -28.26 -4.00 -10.07
CA VAL A 3 -27.80 -2.82 -10.86
C VAL A 3 -27.19 -1.58 -10.15
N VAL A 4 -26.55 -1.69 -8.99
CA VAL A 4 -26.01 -0.51 -8.25
C VAL A 4 -24.50 -0.60 -7.97
N GLU A 5 -23.82 -1.66 -8.40
CA GLU A 5 -22.44 -1.94 -7.93
C GLU A 5 -21.29 -1.46 -8.85
N ALA A 6 -21.57 -0.97 -10.06
CA ALA A 6 -20.50 -0.70 -11.05
C ALA A 6 -19.81 0.68 -10.93
N GLY A 7 -20.53 1.73 -10.49
CA GLY A 7 -20.13 3.11 -10.83
C GLY A 7 -18.88 3.71 -10.15
N CYS A 8 -18.47 3.23 -8.97
CA CYS A 8 -17.28 3.75 -8.28
C CYS A 8 -16.06 2.82 -8.38
N ALA A 9 -16.28 1.50 -8.41
CA ALA A 9 -15.20 0.53 -8.61
C ALA A 9 -14.62 0.63 -10.04
N ASP A 10 -15.47 0.89 -11.04
CA ASP A 10 -15.05 1.14 -12.42
C ASP A 10 -14.30 2.48 -12.57
N LEU A 11 -14.62 3.48 -11.74
CA LEU A 11 -14.01 4.81 -11.81
C LEU A 11 -12.50 4.75 -11.52
N PHE A 12 -12.09 3.97 -10.52
CA PHE A 12 -10.68 3.83 -10.12
C PHE A 12 -9.94 2.72 -10.89
N SER A 13 -10.65 1.70 -11.40
CA SER A 13 -10.05 0.68 -12.28
C SER A 13 -9.79 1.22 -13.70
N HIS A 14 -10.61 2.13 -14.22
CA HIS A 14 -10.35 2.78 -15.52
C HIS A 14 -9.23 3.84 -15.46
N LEU A 15 -9.05 4.48 -14.31
CA LEU A 15 -7.87 5.32 -14.01
C LEU A 15 -6.55 4.51 -14.11
N PHE A 16 -6.62 3.20 -13.86
CA PHE A 16 -5.49 2.28 -13.84
C PHE A 16 -5.09 1.78 -15.24
N ASP A 17 -6.04 1.46 -16.12
CA ASP A 17 -5.76 0.98 -17.49
C ASP A 17 -5.06 2.05 -18.35
N GLY A 18 -5.46 3.32 -18.22
CA GLY A 18 -4.80 4.45 -18.91
C GLY A 18 -3.35 4.70 -18.46
N PHE A 19 -2.98 4.26 -17.26
CA PHE A 19 -1.64 4.43 -16.71
C PHE A 19 -0.66 3.34 -17.21
N VAL A 20 -1.15 2.11 -17.40
CA VAL A 20 -0.35 0.96 -17.86
C VAL A 20 0.09 1.14 -19.31
N ASP A 21 -0.76 1.68 -20.19
CA ASP A 21 -0.44 1.86 -21.62
C ASP A 21 0.58 2.99 -21.89
N ALA A 22 0.65 4.02 -21.05
CA ALA A 22 1.64 5.09 -21.15
C ALA A 22 3.08 4.66 -20.80
N SER A 23 3.26 3.43 -20.30
CA SER A 23 4.56 2.89 -19.82
C SER A 23 5.27 1.96 -20.82
N ARG A 24 4.69 1.71 -22.00
CA ARG A 24 5.31 0.90 -23.06
C ARG A 24 6.38 1.70 -23.81
N GLY A 25 7.53 1.90 -23.17
CA GLY A 25 8.80 2.34 -23.77
C GLY A 25 9.76 1.17 -23.94
N SER A 26 10.46 1.14 -25.08
CA SER A 26 11.33 0.09 -25.61
C SER A 26 12.41 -0.47 -24.65
N PRO A 27 12.91 -1.71 -24.87
CA PRO A 27 13.87 -2.36 -23.99
C PRO A 27 15.28 -1.77 -24.21
N GLY A 28 15.77 -1.01 -23.22
CA GLY A 28 17.14 -0.49 -23.17
C GLY A 28 18.03 -1.35 -22.28
N GLY A 29 19.09 -1.90 -22.85
CA GLY A 29 20.05 -2.77 -22.17
C GLY A 29 21.07 -2.03 -21.27
N GLY A 30 21.57 -2.78 -20.28
CA GLY A 30 22.91 -2.70 -19.72
C GLY A 30 23.23 -1.55 -18.75
N LEU A 31 23.52 -1.89 -17.49
CA LEU A 31 24.84 -1.68 -16.88
C LEU A 31 24.90 -2.37 -15.50
N LYS A 32 25.62 -3.49 -15.40
CA LYS A 32 25.93 -4.14 -14.13
C LYS A 32 26.99 -3.31 -13.40
N ARG A 33 26.60 -2.64 -12.31
CA ARG A 33 27.56 -2.17 -11.29
C ARG A 33 27.40 -3.06 -10.06
N LYS A 34 28.45 -3.83 -9.79
CA LYS A 34 28.62 -4.70 -8.62
C LYS A 34 28.77 -3.80 -7.39
N ILE A 35 27.68 -3.62 -6.66
CA ILE A 35 27.76 -3.25 -5.23
C ILE A 35 28.04 -4.59 -4.54
N GLU A 36 29.13 -4.65 -3.78
CA GLU A 36 29.43 -5.81 -2.93
C GLU A 36 28.31 -5.92 -1.89
N CYS A 37 27.36 -6.81 -2.16
CA CYS A 37 26.33 -7.20 -1.23
C CYS A 37 27.00 -7.96 -0.09
N VAL A 38 26.71 -7.55 1.13
CA VAL A 38 26.87 -8.41 2.31
C VAL A 38 25.92 -9.58 2.07
N ASP A 39 26.47 -10.67 1.57
CA ASP A 39 25.78 -11.95 1.38
C ASP A 39 25.43 -12.50 2.76
N ASP A 40 24.15 -12.39 3.12
CA ASP A 40 23.39 -13.36 3.90
C ASP A 40 21.93 -12.92 3.78
N GLY A 41 21.07 -13.79 3.24
CA GLY A 41 19.62 -13.57 3.26
C GLY A 41 19.11 -13.34 4.70
N PRO A 42 17.82 -12.98 4.88
CA PRO A 42 17.30 -12.73 6.21
C PRO A 42 17.59 -13.90 7.16
N LYS A 43 18.21 -13.61 8.32
CA LYS A 43 18.49 -14.63 9.34
C LYS A 43 17.17 -14.96 10.05
N ILE A 44 16.60 -16.13 9.77
CA ILE A 44 15.28 -16.56 10.25
C ILE A 44 15.42 -17.45 11.49
N GLY A 45 14.55 -17.27 12.48
CA GLY A 45 14.33 -18.24 13.55
C GLY A 45 15.51 -18.33 14.51
N VAL A 46 16.22 -17.21 14.71
CA VAL A 46 17.26 -17.15 15.72
C VAL A 46 16.57 -17.23 17.08
N GLN A 47 16.61 -18.41 17.72
CA GLN A 47 16.27 -18.61 19.12
C GLN A 47 17.35 -17.96 20.01
N LYS A 48 17.53 -16.65 19.87
CA LYS A 48 18.39 -15.82 20.70
C LYS A 48 17.70 -14.49 20.94
N LYS A 49 18.13 -13.82 22.00
CA LYS A 49 17.63 -12.49 22.34
C LYS A 49 18.13 -11.49 21.31
N ILE A 50 17.23 -10.66 20.80
CA ILE A 50 17.58 -9.58 19.87
C ILE A 50 18.65 -8.64 20.46
N GLU A 51 18.66 -8.49 21.78
CA GLU A 51 19.64 -7.69 22.52
C GLU A 51 21.06 -8.24 22.42
N GLU A 52 21.29 -9.45 21.92
CA GLU A 52 22.64 -9.96 21.66
C GLU A 52 23.26 -9.23 20.46
N ASP A 53 22.50 -9.04 19.39
CA ASP A 53 22.97 -8.48 18.11
C ASP A 53 22.66 -6.98 17.95
N PHE A 54 21.63 -6.47 18.63
CA PHE A 54 21.15 -5.10 18.47
C PHE A 54 21.03 -4.36 19.81
N VAL A 55 21.19 -3.04 19.77
CA VAL A 55 20.80 -2.13 20.85
C VAL A 55 19.47 -1.50 20.50
N LEU A 56 18.44 -1.73 21.33
CA LEU A 56 17.10 -1.18 21.11
C LEU A 56 17.05 0.26 21.64
N GLY A 57 16.61 1.18 20.79
CA GLY A 57 16.50 2.60 21.06
C GLY A 57 15.06 3.05 21.32
N ARG A 58 14.79 4.32 21.00
CA ARG A 58 13.48 4.97 21.20
C ARG A 58 12.38 4.32 20.34
N GLU A 59 11.15 4.43 20.82
CA GLU A 59 9.97 4.13 20.02
C GLU A 59 9.82 5.16 18.89
N ILE A 60 9.60 4.66 17.68
CA ILE A 60 9.44 5.46 16.46
C ILE A 60 8.05 5.28 15.84
N GLY A 61 7.28 4.30 16.31
CA GLY A 61 5.90 4.09 15.91
C GLY A 61 5.20 3.10 16.83
N ARG A 62 3.87 3.20 16.92
CA ARG A 62 3.02 2.28 17.67
C ARG A 62 1.73 2.05 16.90
N GLY A 63 1.44 0.80 16.56
CA GLY A 63 0.24 0.40 15.85
C GLY A 63 -0.62 -0.56 16.66
N GLY A 64 -1.75 -0.99 16.11
CA GLY A 64 -2.66 -1.95 16.74
C GLY A 64 -2.05 -3.34 16.99
N TYR A 65 -0.96 -3.67 16.29
CA TYR A 65 -0.30 -4.98 16.35
C TYR A 65 1.01 -4.99 17.17
N GLY A 66 1.50 -3.82 17.62
CA GLY A 66 2.76 -3.76 18.36
C GLY A 66 3.47 -2.40 18.32
N SER A 67 4.68 -2.38 18.89
CA SER A 67 5.56 -1.20 18.92
C SER A 67 6.69 -1.35 17.91
N VAL A 68 7.04 -0.25 17.24
CA VAL A 68 8.21 -0.14 16.37
C VAL A 68 9.25 0.74 17.07
N ARG A 69 10.45 0.21 17.28
CA ARG A 69 11.58 0.93 17.88
C ARG A 69 12.73 1.07 16.90
N LEU A 70 13.49 2.16 17.02
CA LEU A 70 14.81 2.24 16.41
C LEU A 70 15.69 1.14 17.03
N CYS A 71 16.51 0.45 16.25
CA CYS A 71 17.55 -0.42 16.78
C CYS A 71 18.86 -0.25 16.01
N THR A 72 19.98 -0.46 16.67
CA THR A 72 21.32 -0.28 16.09
C THR A 72 22.08 -1.59 16.17
N SER A 73 22.58 -2.08 15.04
CA SER A 73 23.42 -3.27 14.97
C SER A 73 24.71 -3.06 15.76
N LYS A 74 25.04 -3.99 16.66
CA LYS A 74 26.30 -3.93 17.42
C LYS A 74 27.52 -4.27 16.58
N VAL A 75 27.32 -4.98 15.46
CA VAL A 75 28.42 -5.42 14.59
C VAL A 75 28.97 -4.26 13.75
N ASN A 76 28.08 -3.46 13.17
CA ASN A 76 28.46 -2.44 12.19
C ASN A 76 27.88 -1.04 12.46
N GLY A 77 27.14 -0.85 13.56
CA GLY A 77 26.56 0.44 13.94
C GLY A 77 25.40 0.91 13.05
N VAL A 78 24.93 0.10 12.10
CA VAL A 78 23.85 0.47 11.18
C VAL A 78 22.51 0.49 11.93
N GLU A 79 21.69 1.50 11.65
CA GLU A 79 20.36 1.67 12.22
C GLU A 79 19.26 0.96 11.41
N PHE A 80 18.29 0.41 12.13
CA PHE A 80 17.17 -0.38 11.63
C PHE A 80 15.88 -0.02 12.41
N ALA A 81 14.74 -0.49 11.90
CA ALA A 81 13.47 -0.46 12.61
C ALA A 81 13.11 -1.86 13.11
N CYS A 82 12.81 -2.00 14.40
CA CYS A 82 12.40 -3.25 15.02
C CYS A 82 10.91 -3.20 15.36
N LYS A 83 10.08 -3.95 14.63
CA LYS A 83 8.65 -4.15 14.94
C LYS A 83 8.52 -5.36 15.87
N THR A 84 8.03 -5.12 17.08
CA THR A 84 7.78 -6.18 18.07
C THR A 84 6.31 -6.54 18.06
N LEU A 85 6.01 -7.80 17.73
CA LEU A 85 4.68 -8.39 17.63
C LEU A 85 4.48 -9.34 18.81
N ARG A 86 3.38 -9.18 19.55
CA ARG A 86 2.96 -10.08 20.63
C ARG A 86 1.91 -11.05 20.09
N ASN A 87 1.66 -12.15 20.81
CA ASN A 87 0.63 -13.15 20.47
C ASN A 87 0.83 -13.73 19.06
N VAL A 88 1.95 -14.42 18.87
CA VAL A 88 2.33 -15.03 17.59
C VAL A 88 1.25 -15.97 17.08
N ASP A 89 0.48 -15.51 16.10
CA ASP A 89 -0.56 -16.29 15.44
C ASP A 89 -0.21 -16.56 13.95
N LYS A 90 -1.15 -17.18 13.24
CA LYS A 90 -0.98 -17.46 11.80
C LYS A 90 -0.84 -16.19 10.95
N ARG A 91 -1.34 -15.03 11.39
CA ARG A 91 -1.24 -13.77 10.65
C ARG A 91 0.17 -13.22 10.73
N VAL A 92 0.77 -13.24 11.92
CA VAL A 92 2.16 -12.79 12.11
C VAL A 92 3.13 -13.63 11.28
N ARG A 93 2.96 -14.96 11.26
CA ARG A 93 3.80 -15.85 10.43
C ARG A 93 3.65 -15.54 8.94
N ARG A 94 2.42 -15.30 8.48
CA ARG A 94 2.15 -14.92 7.09
C ARG A 94 2.79 -13.59 6.71
N GLU A 95 2.78 -12.59 7.60
CA GLU A 95 3.45 -11.31 7.37
C GLU A 95 4.94 -11.53 7.08
N ILE A 96 5.61 -12.36 7.89
CA ILE A 96 7.02 -12.70 7.71
C ILE A 96 7.25 -13.40 6.37
N GLU A 97 6.44 -14.42 6.04
CA GLU A 97 6.54 -15.17 4.77
C GLU A 97 6.39 -14.25 3.55
N ILE A 98 5.41 -13.35 3.57
CA ILE A 98 5.15 -12.39 2.48
C ILE A 98 6.32 -11.41 2.34
N MET A 99 6.79 -10.84 3.46
CA MET A 99 7.91 -9.88 3.42
C MET A 99 9.20 -10.53 2.91
N GLN A 100 9.44 -11.80 3.24
CA GLN A 100 10.57 -12.55 2.71
C GLN A 100 10.42 -12.81 1.21
N TYR A 101 9.23 -13.23 0.79
CA TYR A 101 8.94 -13.55 -0.60
C TYR A 101 9.08 -12.32 -1.53
N LEU A 102 8.65 -11.15 -1.06
CA LEU A 102 8.74 -9.89 -1.80
C LEU A 102 10.08 -9.14 -1.59
N SER A 103 11.02 -9.72 -0.84
CA SER A 103 12.28 -9.08 -0.49
C SER A 103 13.13 -8.81 -1.74
N GLY A 104 13.86 -7.68 -1.73
CA GLY A 104 14.70 -7.23 -2.84
C GLY A 104 14.04 -6.22 -3.78
N HIS A 105 12.72 -6.00 -3.71
CA HIS A 105 12.07 -4.93 -4.47
C HIS A 105 12.38 -3.55 -3.85
N PRO A 106 12.87 -2.56 -4.63
CA PRO A 106 13.34 -1.28 -4.07
C PRO A 106 12.25 -0.44 -3.41
N GLY A 107 10.99 -0.63 -3.81
CA GLY A 107 9.83 0.07 -3.24
C GLY A 107 9.10 -0.70 -2.13
N ILE A 108 9.67 -1.79 -1.61
CA ILE A 108 9.13 -2.53 -0.45
C ILE A 108 10.13 -2.41 0.71
N VAL A 109 9.64 -2.34 1.94
CA VAL A 109 10.48 -2.38 3.14
C VAL A 109 11.09 -3.78 3.30
N THR A 110 12.41 -3.83 3.37
CA THR A 110 13.20 -5.04 3.51
C THR A 110 13.15 -5.56 4.94
N LEU A 111 12.85 -6.85 5.09
CA LEU A 111 13.03 -7.59 6.33
C LEU A 111 14.46 -8.15 6.38
N ASN A 112 15.24 -7.72 7.37
CA ASN A 112 16.65 -8.10 7.54
C ASN A 112 16.84 -9.31 8.46
N ALA A 113 16.04 -9.42 9.53
CA ALA A 113 16.14 -10.54 10.46
C ALA A 113 14.84 -10.71 11.26
N VAL A 114 14.63 -11.93 11.76
CA VAL A 114 13.52 -12.25 12.68
C VAL A 114 14.07 -12.93 13.91
N TYR A 115 13.80 -12.36 15.08
CA TYR A 115 14.11 -12.94 16.38
C TYR A 115 12.82 -13.39 17.05
N GLU A 116 12.88 -14.52 17.76
CA GLU A 116 11.77 -15.08 18.51
C GLU A 116 12.19 -15.26 19.96
N ASP A 117 11.43 -14.65 20.88
CA ASP A 117 11.52 -14.90 22.31
C ASP A 117 10.26 -15.64 22.80
N ALA A 118 10.11 -15.80 24.13
CA ALA A 118 9.03 -16.61 24.70
C ALA A 118 7.62 -16.16 24.30
N ASP A 119 7.39 -14.85 24.09
CA ASP A 119 6.06 -14.29 23.87
C ASP A 119 5.98 -13.34 22.65
N CYS A 120 7.13 -12.99 22.07
CA CYS A 120 7.25 -11.96 21.06
C CYS A 120 8.06 -12.40 19.83
N LEU A 121 7.68 -11.87 18.67
CA LEU A 121 8.52 -11.84 17.48
C LEU A 121 9.04 -10.42 17.24
N HIS A 122 10.32 -10.31 16.92
CA HIS A 122 10.97 -9.05 16.58
C HIS A 122 11.43 -9.08 15.13
N LEU A 123 10.77 -8.26 14.31
CA LEU A 123 11.08 -8.10 12.89
C LEU A 123 12.04 -6.93 12.76
N VAL A 124 13.31 -7.21 12.44
CA VAL A 124 14.32 -6.19 12.14
C VAL A 124 14.20 -5.85 10.65
N MET A 125 13.87 -4.60 10.37
CA MET A 125 13.57 -4.10 9.03
C MET A 125 14.46 -2.90 8.72
N GLU A 126 14.65 -2.59 7.44
CA GLU A 126 15.35 -1.36 7.05
C GLU A 126 14.67 -0.11 7.63
N LEU A 127 15.46 0.88 8.04
CA LEU A 127 14.95 2.13 8.58
C LEU A 127 14.64 3.12 7.45
N CYS A 128 13.36 3.48 7.31
CA CYS A 128 12.93 4.57 6.44
C CYS A 128 12.93 5.91 7.21
N SER A 129 14.09 6.56 7.31
CA SER A 129 14.29 7.76 8.12
C SER A 129 13.60 9.04 7.58
N GLY A 130 13.02 8.99 6.38
CA GLY A 130 12.19 10.05 5.82
C GLY A 130 10.81 10.16 6.47
N GLY A 131 10.41 9.18 7.29
CA GLY A 131 9.08 9.12 7.91
C GLY A 131 8.01 8.61 6.95
N ASP A 132 6.74 8.69 7.36
CA ASP A 132 5.59 8.30 6.53
C ASP A 132 5.08 9.44 5.64
N LEU A 133 4.30 9.07 4.61
CA LEU A 133 3.68 10.01 3.69
C LEU A 133 2.61 10.86 4.37
N PHE A 134 1.98 10.35 5.44
CA PHE A 134 0.94 11.05 6.18
C PHE A 134 1.46 12.37 6.75
N GLU A 135 2.49 12.31 7.58
CA GLU A 135 3.10 13.47 8.24
C GLU A 135 3.79 14.41 7.23
N LYS A 136 4.38 13.85 6.17
CA LYS A 136 5.16 14.64 5.20
C LYS A 136 4.33 15.40 4.20
N VAL A 137 3.21 14.84 3.77
CA VAL A 137 2.41 15.38 2.66
C VAL A 137 0.96 15.61 3.09
N VAL A 138 0.28 14.58 3.59
CA VAL A 138 -1.17 14.57 3.84
C VAL A 138 -1.56 15.57 4.92
N LYS A 139 -0.82 15.63 6.03
CA LYS A 139 -1.08 16.54 7.15
C LYS A 139 -0.89 18.02 6.80
N LYS A 140 -0.17 18.32 5.72
CA LYS A 140 0.05 19.70 5.25
C LYS A 140 -1.11 20.24 4.38
N GLY A 141 -2.12 19.42 4.12
CA GLY A 141 -3.35 19.83 3.44
C GLY A 141 -3.41 19.34 1.99
N TRP A 142 -2.57 19.83 1.09
CA TRP A 142 -2.66 19.48 -0.34
C TRP A 142 -1.28 19.39 -1.01
N CYS A 143 -1.23 18.66 -2.11
CA CYS A 143 -0.01 18.41 -2.88
C CYS A 143 -0.20 18.85 -4.33
N SER A 144 0.86 19.39 -4.96
CA SER A 144 0.78 19.71 -6.38
C SER A 144 0.53 18.45 -7.20
N GLU A 145 -0.24 18.59 -8.27
CA GLU A 145 -0.61 17.48 -9.15
C GLU A 145 0.60 16.70 -9.66
N SER A 146 1.66 17.39 -10.09
CA SER A 146 2.90 16.74 -10.56
C SER A 146 3.52 15.87 -9.47
N LYS A 147 3.52 16.32 -8.21
CA LYS A 147 4.07 15.55 -7.10
C LYS A 147 3.13 14.40 -6.72
N SER A 148 1.81 14.62 -6.74
CA SER A 148 0.80 13.58 -6.51
C SER A 148 0.91 12.45 -7.55
N ALA A 149 1.12 12.80 -8.82
CA ALA A 149 1.31 11.85 -9.92
C ALA A 149 2.59 11.02 -9.76
N LEU A 150 3.70 11.64 -9.31
CA LEU A 150 4.94 10.91 -9.03
C LEU A 150 4.79 9.91 -7.89
N ILE A 151 4.16 10.33 -6.78
CA ILE A 151 3.88 9.45 -5.64
C ILE A 151 3.01 8.26 -6.09
N LEU A 152 1.93 8.53 -6.82
CA LEU A 152 1.03 7.49 -7.28
C LEU A 152 1.72 6.54 -8.27
N LYS A 153 2.55 7.07 -9.19
CA LYS A 153 3.33 6.26 -10.12
C LYS A 153 4.21 5.23 -9.40
N GLU A 154 4.97 5.69 -8.41
CA GLU A 154 5.83 4.81 -7.62
C GLU A 154 5.00 3.78 -6.85
N LEU A 155 3.94 4.22 -6.18
CA LEU A 155 3.05 3.34 -5.42
C LEU A 155 2.40 2.25 -6.31
N ILE A 156 1.85 2.62 -7.46
CA ILE A 156 1.24 1.67 -8.40
C ILE A 156 2.26 0.67 -8.92
N SER A 157 3.50 1.09 -9.18
CA SER A 157 4.56 0.16 -9.56
C SER A 157 4.83 -0.89 -8.47
N VAL A 158 4.78 -0.50 -7.20
CA VAL A 158 4.97 -1.41 -6.06
C VAL A 158 3.76 -2.34 -5.89
N ILE A 159 2.54 -1.81 -5.99
CA ILE A 159 1.30 -2.61 -5.89
C ILE A 159 1.27 -3.65 -7.01
N LYS A 160 1.57 -3.24 -8.24
CA LYS A 160 1.65 -4.15 -9.39
C LYS A 160 2.63 -5.30 -9.12
N HIS A 161 3.82 -5.00 -8.59
CA HIS A 161 4.79 -6.03 -8.23
C HIS A 161 4.22 -7.02 -7.19
N CYS A 162 3.50 -6.54 -6.18
CA CYS A 162 2.84 -7.41 -5.20
C CYS A 162 1.79 -8.31 -5.87
N HIS A 163 0.93 -7.73 -6.72
CA HIS A 163 -0.17 -8.44 -7.39
C HIS A 163 0.33 -9.50 -8.38
N GLU A 164 1.38 -9.20 -9.16
CA GLU A 164 2.03 -10.16 -10.06
C GLU A 164 2.66 -11.33 -9.30
N ASN A 165 3.03 -11.13 -8.04
CA ASN A 165 3.52 -12.14 -7.12
C ASN A 165 2.42 -12.77 -6.25
N GLY A 166 1.14 -12.55 -6.58
CA GLY A 166 0.00 -13.16 -5.88
C GLY A 166 -0.18 -12.66 -4.44
N VAL A 167 0.27 -11.44 -4.12
CA VAL A 167 0.11 -10.82 -2.80
C VAL A 167 -0.80 -9.61 -2.89
N VAL A 168 -1.79 -9.53 -2.00
CA VAL A 168 -2.67 -8.36 -1.82
C VAL A 168 -2.39 -7.73 -0.46
N HIS A 169 -2.14 -6.42 -0.42
CA HIS A 169 -1.71 -5.72 0.81
C HIS A 169 -2.87 -5.45 1.76
N ARG A 170 -4.02 -5.00 1.25
CA ARG A 170 -5.29 -4.74 1.96
C ARG A 170 -5.27 -3.63 3.02
N ASP A 171 -4.21 -2.83 3.07
CA ASP A 171 -4.11 -1.68 4.01
C ASP A 171 -3.21 -0.58 3.44
N ILE A 172 -3.39 -0.28 2.15
CA ILE A 172 -2.71 0.85 1.52
C ILE A 172 -3.27 2.15 2.09
N LYS A 173 -2.40 2.92 2.74
CA LYS A 173 -2.72 4.23 3.34
C LYS A 173 -1.42 5.04 3.53
N PRO A 174 -1.49 6.38 3.65
CA PRO A 174 -0.32 7.24 3.84
C PRO A 174 0.65 6.79 4.94
N GLU A 175 0.15 6.25 6.04
CA GLU A 175 0.92 5.81 7.20
C GLU A 175 1.80 4.59 6.89
N ASN A 176 1.37 3.74 5.94
CA ASN A 176 2.09 2.55 5.51
C ASN A 176 3.00 2.83 4.29
N ILE A 177 3.04 4.06 3.82
CA ILE A 177 3.92 4.51 2.73
C ILE A 177 5.05 5.31 3.35
N LEU A 178 6.19 4.66 3.53
CA LEU A 178 7.37 5.26 4.14
C LEU A 178 8.27 5.90 3.09
N LEU A 179 9.12 6.81 3.54
CA LEU A 179 10.11 7.51 2.72
C LEU A 179 11.51 7.22 3.24
N THR A 180 12.43 6.90 2.32
CA THR A 180 13.85 6.83 2.66
C THR A 180 14.42 8.22 2.98
N ALA A 181 15.66 8.28 3.48
CA ALA A 181 16.38 9.55 3.64
C ALA A 181 16.45 10.38 2.35
N SER A 182 16.51 9.71 1.20
CA SER A 182 16.51 10.33 -0.13
C SER A 182 15.13 10.64 -0.69
N GLY A 183 14.07 10.38 0.08
CA GLY A 183 12.68 10.66 -0.31
C GLY A 183 12.07 9.63 -1.25
N LYS A 184 12.67 8.44 -1.42
CA LYS A 184 12.10 7.36 -2.22
C LYS A 184 10.99 6.65 -1.47
N LEU A 185 9.91 6.28 -2.17
CA LEU A 185 8.78 5.56 -1.61
C LEU A 185 9.13 4.11 -1.29
N LYS A 186 8.71 3.65 -0.10
CA LYS A 186 8.70 2.24 0.30
C LYS A 186 7.38 1.87 0.97
N LEU A 187 6.73 0.83 0.46
CA LEU A 187 5.54 0.25 1.06
C LEU A 187 5.92 -0.63 2.25
N ALA A 188 5.23 -0.44 3.37
CA ALA A 188 5.48 -1.08 4.65
C ALA A 188 4.19 -1.70 5.22
N ASP A 189 4.35 -2.48 6.29
CA ASP A 189 3.27 -3.09 7.08
C ASP A 189 2.38 -4.09 6.31
N PHE A 190 2.94 -5.27 6.07
CA PHE A 190 2.25 -6.40 5.44
C PHE A 190 1.42 -7.22 6.45
N GLY A 191 1.12 -6.71 7.64
CA GLY A 191 0.38 -7.43 8.70
C GLY A 191 -1.05 -7.82 8.30
N LEU A 192 -1.64 -7.09 7.35
CA LEU A 192 -2.93 -7.43 6.75
C LEU A 192 -2.80 -8.08 5.37
N ALA A 193 -1.60 -8.27 4.84
CA ALA A 193 -1.41 -8.84 3.52
C ALA A 193 -1.82 -10.32 3.47
N THR A 194 -2.14 -10.81 2.27
CA THR A 194 -2.48 -12.21 2.06
C THR A 194 -2.13 -12.68 0.66
N TRP A 195 -1.95 -13.99 0.53
CA TRP A 195 -1.86 -14.67 -0.75
C TRP A 195 -3.20 -14.62 -1.48
N TRP A 196 -3.15 -14.44 -2.79
CA TRP A 196 -4.29 -14.42 -3.69
C TRP A 196 -3.98 -15.21 -4.96
N ILE A 197 -4.98 -15.96 -5.43
CA ILE A 197 -4.88 -16.82 -6.61
C ILE A 197 -5.96 -16.37 -7.60
N PRO A 198 -5.59 -15.92 -8.82
CA PRO A 198 -6.54 -15.41 -9.81
C PRO A 198 -7.62 -16.39 -10.25
N THR A 199 -7.39 -17.70 -10.10
CA THR A 199 -8.21 -18.76 -10.71
C THR A 199 -9.35 -19.31 -9.84
N GLY A 200 -9.82 -18.58 -8.83
CA GLY A 200 -11.10 -18.91 -8.18
C GLY A 200 -11.23 -18.64 -6.68
N ASN A 201 -10.24 -18.02 -6.04
CA ASN A 201 -10.35 -17.65 -4.63
C ASN A 201 -10.67 -16.16 -4.49
N HIS A 202 -11.88 -15.87 -4.01
CA HIS A 202 -12.21 -14.55 -3.49
C HIS A 202 -11.62 -14.40 -2.10
N LEU A 203 -11.04 -13.23 -1.83
CA LEU A 203 -10.65 -12.86 -0.49
C LEU A 203 -11.90 -12.48 0.31
N SER A 204 -11.86 -12.75 1.61
CA SER A 204 -12.97 -12.44 2.51
C SER A 204 -12.49 -11.81 3.81
N GLY A 205 -13.45 -11.29 4.57
CA GLY A 205 -13.24 -10.64 5.86
C GLY A 205 -13.12 -9.12 5.76
N LEU A 206 -13.65 -8.45 6.76
CA LEU A 206 -13.64 -7.00 6.91
C LEU A 206 -12.28 -6.54 7.45
N VAL A 207 -11.39 -6.10 6.57
CA VAL A 207 -10.03 -5.66 6.90
C VAL A 207 -9.71 -4.32 6.25
N GLY A 208 -8.60 -3.72 6.66
CA GLY A 208 -8.13 -2.43 6.16
C GLY A 208 -8.64 -1.25 6.99
N SER A 209 -8.04 -0.09 6.73
CA SER A 209 -8.37 1.15 7.42
C SER A 209 -9.66 1.77 6.85
N ARG A 210 -10.62 2.13 7.71
CA ARG A 210 -11.98 2.60 7.33
C ARG A 210 -11.97 3.66 6.23
N SER A 211 -11.06 4.63 6.28
CA SER A 211 -11.03 5.75 5.33
C SER A 211 -10.59 5.34 3.92
N TYR A 212 -9.95 4.18 3.76
CA TYR A 212 -9.35 3.70 2.52
C TYR A 212 -9.97 2.39 2.02
N VAL A 213 -10.84 1.76 2.83
CA VAL A 213 -11.42 0.44 2.51
C VAL A 213 -12.36 0.51 1.30
N ALA A 214 -12.25 -0.47 0.42
CA ALA A 214 -13.07 -0.58 -0.78
C ALA A 214 -14.49 -1.07 -0.44
N PRO A 215 -15.53 -0.66 -1.20
CA PRO A 215 -16.91 -1.06 -0.95
C PRO A 215 -17.10 -2.59 -0.99
N GLU A 216 -16.42 -3.29 -1.89
CA GLU A 216 -16.47 -4.76 -2.01
C GLU A 216 -15.93 -5.50 -0.78
N VAL A 217 -15.02 -4.89 -0.02
CA VAL A 217 -14.57 -5.44 1.28
C VAL A 217 -15.72 -5.43 2.29
N LEU A 218 -16.63 -4.45 2.21
CA LEU A 218 -17.85 -4.39 3.02
C LEU A 218 -18.90 -5.42 2.55
N LEU A 219 -18.79 -5.92 1.32
CA LEU A 219 -19.65 -6.96 0.76
C LEU A 219 -19.14 -8.37 1.08
N GLY A 220 -17.83 -8.49 1.36
CA GLY A 220 -17.21 -9.69 1.93
C GLY A 220 -16.51 -10.60 0.91
N GLU A 221 -16.63 -10.32 -0.39
CA GLU A 221 -15.90 -11.01 -1.46
C GLU A 221 -15.19 -9.97 -2.33
N TYR A 222 -13.86 -10.07 -2.40
CA TYR A 222 -13.04 -9.09 -3.11
C TYR A 222 -11.77 -9.72 -3.68
N SER A 223 -11.10 -8.96 -4.55
CA SER A 223 -9.86 -9.36 -5.22
C SER A 223 -8.70 -8.40 -4.86
N GLU A 224 -7.59 -8.49 -5.57
CA GLU A 224 -6.45 -7.58 -5.50
C GLU A 224 -6.81 -6.11 -5.78
N LYS A 225 -7.93 -5.84 -6.46
CA LYS A 225 -8.36 -4.48 -6.84
C LYS A 225 -8.64 -3.55 -5.64
N VAL A 226 -8.79 -4.09 -4.44
CA VAL A 226 -8.95 -3.29 -3.21
C VAL A 226 -7.74 -2.39 -2.91
N ASP A 227 -6.54 -2.80 -3.32
CA ASP A 227 -5.33 -1.97 -3.18
C ASP A 227 -5.35 -0.79 -4.16
N ILE A 228 -5.92 -1.00 -5.35
CA ILE A 228 -6.09 0.06 -6.38
C ILE A 228 -7.11 1.09 -5.92
N TRP A 229 -8.23 0.64 -5.34
CA TRP A 229 -9.20 1.54 -4.70
C TRP A 229 -8.53 2.42 -3.64
N SER A 230 -7.78 1.80 -2.74
CA SER A 230 -7.09 2.48 -1.65
C SER A 230 -6.09 3.52 -2.16
N ALA A 231 -5.35 3.21 -3.24
CA ALA A 231 -4.46 4.15 -3.92
C ALA A 231 -5.23 5.31 -4.59
N GLY A 232 -6.43 5.05 -5.11
CA GLY A 232 -7.34 6.06 -5.66
C GLY A 232 -7.86 7.04 -4.60
N VAL A 233 -8.24 6.52 -3.42
CA VAL A 233 -8.59 7.34 -2.25
C VAL A 233 -7.42 8.24 -1.84
N LEU A 234 -6.20 7.69 -1.83
CA LEU A 234 -4.99 8.47 -1.56
C LEU A 234 -4.79 9.59 -2.59
N LEU A 235 -4.90 9.29 -3.89
CA LEU A 235 -4.79 10.31 -4.95
C LEU A 235 -5.82 11.43 -4.75
N HIS A 236 -7.08 11.08 -4.46
CA HIS A 236 -8.12 12.05 -4.16
C HIS A 236 -7.72 12.97 -3.01
N TYR A 237 -7.24 12.40 -1.91
CA TYR A 237 -6.76 13.19 -0.78
C TYR A 237 -5.60 14.11 -1.19
N LEU A 238 -4.60 13.61 -1.91
CA LEU A 238 -3.42 14.40 -2.31
C LEU A 238 -3.80 15.62 -3.17
N LEU A 239 -4.82 15.49 -4.02
CA LEU A 239 -5.27 16.54 -4.94
C LEU A 239 -6.25 17.52 -4.28
N VAL A 240 -7.17 17.03 -3.44
CA VAL A 240 -8.28 17.81 -2.89
C VAL A 240 -8.01 18.28 -1.46
N GLY A 241 -7.15 17.57 -0.74
CA GLY A 241 -6.89 17.76 0.69
C GLY A 241 -7.99 17.26 1.62
N ALA A 242 -8.91 16.45 1.09
CA ALA A 242 -9.99 15.83 1.85
C ALA A 242 -10.24 14.40 1.36
N LEU A 243 -10.69 13.54 2.28
CA LEU A 243 -11.07 12.18 1.93
C LEU A 243 -12.35 12.17 1.06
N PRO A 244 -12.44 11.29 0.06
CA PRO A 244 -13.62 11.16 -0.78
C PRO A 244 -14.82 10.62 0.01
N PHE A 245 -14.59 9.79 1.02
CA PHE A 245 -15.63 9.22 1.88
C PHE A 245 -15.16 9.34 3.34
N GLU A 246 -15.96 10.01 4.17
CA GLU A 246 -15.74 10.11 5.60
C GLU A 246 -17.01 9.64 6.32
N ALA A 247 -16.82 8.78 7.32
CA ALA A 247 -17.92 8.17 8.06
C ALA A 247 -17.44 7.79 9.46
N SER A 248 -18.34 7.92 10.44
CA SER A 248 -18.05 7.59 11.84
C SER A 248 -18.19 6.09 12.12
N SER A 249 -18.90 5.37 11.26
CA SER A 249 -19.12 3.92 11.36
C SER A 249 -18.97 3.23 10.00
N MET A 250 -18.80 1.89 10.02
CA MET A 250 -18.76 1.09 8.78
C MET A 250 -20.11 1.09 8.04
N GLU A 251 -21.22 1.21 8.78
CA GLU A 251 -22.56 1.30 8.18
C GLU A 251 -22.77 2.65 7.47
N GLU A 252 -22.36 3.75 8.11
CA GLU A 252 -22.36 5.07 7.47
C GLU A 252 -21.46 5.09 6.24
N LEU A 253 -20.29 4.43 6.29
CA LEU A 253 -19.40 4.33 5.14
C LEU A 253 -20.04 3.55 3.99
N ARG A 254 -20.70 2.43 4.31
CA ARG A 254 -21.45 1.62 3.33
C ARG A 254 -22.53 2.46 2.65
N GLU A 255 -23.26 3.26 3.42
CA GLU A 255 -24.28 4.17 2.90
C GLU A 255 -23.68 5.31 2.08
N ALA A 256 -22.53 5.85 2.50
CA ALA A 256 -21.80 6.87 1.75
C ALA A 256 -21.34 6.35 0.39
N HIS A 257 -20.81 5.13 0.32
CA HIS A 257 -20.43 4.48 -0.93
C HIS A 257 -21.62 4.29 -1.89
N LYS A 258 -22.83 4.06 -1.39
CA LYS A 258 -24.04 3.95 -2.22
C LYS A 258 -24.57 5.30 -2.71
N LYS A 259 -24.51 6.34 -1.87
CA LYS A 259 -25.19 7.62 -2.11
C LYS A 259 -24.30 8.65 -2.81
N LYS A 260 -23.00 8.67 -2.50
CA LYS A 260 -22.08 9.70 -2.96
C LYS A 260 -21.49 9.31 -4.30
N LYS A 261 -21.87 10.04 -5.36
CA LYS A 261 -21.17 10.03 -6.64
C LYS A 261 -20.07 11.07 -6.61
N LEU A 262 -18.82 10.66 -6.80
CA LEU A 262 -17.71 11.59 -6.91
C LEU A 262 -17.86 12.40 -8.20
N ASN A 263 -18.04 13.72 -8.09
CA ASN A 263 -18.08 14.61 -9.24
C ASN A 263 -16.68 15.15 -9.55
N LEU A 264 -15.97 14.42 -10.40
CA LEU A 264 -14.62 14.77 -10.86
C LEU A 264 -14.60 15.89 -11.93
N ASN A 265 -15.78 16.41 -12.32
CA ASN A 265 -15.93 17.46 -13.33
C ASN A 265 -16.23 18.84 -12.73
N SER A 266 -16.03 19.02 -11.42
CA SER A 266 -16.39 20.26 -10.70
C SER A 266 -15.42 20.58 -9.56
N GLY A 267 -15.37 21.84 -9.13
CA GLY A 267 -14.50 22.29 -8.03
C GLY A 267 -13.01 22.29 -8.39
N MET A 268 -12.13 21.98 -7.43
CA MET A 268 -10.67 21.93 -7.65
C MET A 268 -10.27 20.94 -8.76
N TRP A 269 -11.12 19.94 -9.04
CA TRP A 269 -10.89 19.00 -10.12
C TRP A 269 -10.78 19.67 -11.49
N VAL A 270 -11.57 20.71 -11.78
CA VAL A 270 -11.55 21.40 -13.08
C VAL A 270 -10.20 22.09 -13.36
N THR A 271 -9.46 22.43 -12.31
CA THR A 271 -8.13 23.08 -12.41
C THR A 271 -6.96 22.10 -12.49
N ILE A 272 -7.21 20.80 -12.30
CA ILE A 272 -6.21 19.74 -12.44
C ILE A 272 -5.97 19.50 -13.94
N SER A 273 -4.72 19.30 -14.35
CA SER A 273 -4.33 19.33 -15.75
C SER A 273 -4.98 18.22 -16.56
N ARG A 274 -5.26 18.50 -17.84
CA ARG A 274 -5.89 17.52 -18.73
C ARG A 274 -5.09 16.24 -18.97
N PRO A 275 -3.77 16.15 -18.77
CA PRO A 275 -3.04 14.88 -18.71
C PRO A 275 -3.28 14.07 -17.43
N ALA A 276 -3.62 14.70 -16.30
CA ALA A 276 -4.29 14.00 -15.19
C ALA A 276 -5.76 13.69 -15.49
N PHE A 277 -6.39 14.42 -16.42
CA PHE A 277 -7.63 13.99 -17.11
C PHE A 277 -7.40 13.22 -18.42
N GLY A 278 -6.17 12.82 -18.80
CA GLY A 278 -5.82 12.40 -20.18
C GLY A 278 -6.40 11.04 -20.55
N ILE A 279 -7.12 10.50 -19.58
CA ILE A 279 -8.07 9.42 -19.50
C ILE A 279 -9.41 9.96 -20.02
N SER A 280 -9.46 10.42 -21.27
CA SER A 280 -10.70 10.87 -21.92
C SER A 280 -11.53 9.65 -22.30
N LEU A 281 -12.51 9.35 -21.43
CA LEU A 281 -13.71 8.58 -21.69
C LEU A 281 -14.22 8.81 -23.13
N GLY A 282 -13.96 7.84 -24.01
CA GLY A 282 -14.71 7.71 -25.24
C GLY A 282 -16.15 7.35 -24.87
N GLU A 283 -17.07 8.24 -25.25
CA GLU A 283 -18.52 8.03 -25.39
C GLU A 283 -19.07 6.69 -24.87
N CYS A 284 -19.50 6.64 -23.61
CA CYS A 284 -20.57 5.71 -23.23
C CYS A 284 -21.91 6.34 -23.61
N SER A 285 -22.21 6.36 -24.91
CA SER A 285 -23.57 6.44 -25.37
C SER A 285 -24.28 5.13 -24.98
N LEU A 286 -25.38 5.27 -24.24
CA LEU A 286 -26.31 4.20 -23.92
C LEU A 286 -26.79 3.55 -25.23
N GLY A 287 -26.22 2.41 -25.59
CA GLY A 287 -26.78 1.51 -26.58
C GLY A 287 -28.06 0.90 -26.02
N MET A 288 -29.18 1.60 -26.19
CA MET A 288 -30.50 0.99 -26.11
C MET A 288 -30.69 0.11 -27.34
N SER A 289 -30.33 -1.17 -27.25
CA SER A 289 -30.87 -2.18 -28.15
C SER A 289 -32.24 -2.61 -27.61
N HIS A 290 -33.29 -1.97 -28.12
CA HIS A 290 -34.60 -2.62 -28.19
C HIS A 290 -34.46 -3.86 -29.08
N GLN A 291 -34.70 -5.04 -28.50
CA GLN A 291 -35.14 -6.19 -29.29
C GLN A 291 -36.61 -6.42 -28.96
N GLY A 292 -37.45 -6.16 -29.96
CA GLY A 292 -38.64 -6.97 -30.18
C GLY A 292 -38.26 -8.26 -30.91
#